data_AF-A0AAW8YKL8-F1
#
_entry.id   AF-A0AAW8YKL8-F1
#
_cell.length_a   1.000
_cell.length_b   1.000
_cell.length_c   1.000
_cell.angle_alpha   90.00
_cell.angle_beta   90.00
_cell.angle_gamma   90.00
#
_symmetry.space_group_name_H-M   'P 1'
#
loop_
_entity.id
_entity.type
_entity.pdbx_description
1 polymer ?
#
loop_
_entity_poly.entity_id
_entity_poly.type
_entity_poly.pdbx_seq_one_letter_code
_entity_poly.pdbx_strand_id
1 'polypeptide(L)'
;MLNKEEVKDLICDRFWKYREITPKKTFTTLFIGTKAGSGMLALCFRRNGRITFPTNVAFEPDEYRYWDFDEDTQEIVFLNNQNQISRRAKLPVRWFGGGFKMQLISDKNEVFSHEPHVDKYAIKKRIIGGTHMFFCPRSVYEFELFQDLAFLNFDIKLINAKNSIIDFFNEVYRYLIVHPQLEEVVISQVGQPIVELSEEEKILFANKDNQPSYKYFSGERALVLELLTVVLSENNKRLLNRDDYRNEEEMLQDIILNKFANRYEIAEVFAPK
;
A
#
# COMPACT_ATOMS: atom_id res chain seq x y z
N MET A 1 20.40 4.37 -13.73
CA MET A 1 19.62 4.72 -14.93
C MET A 1 19.42 3.45 -15.71
N LEU A 2 18.22 3.26 -16.26
CA LEU A 2 17.91 2.11 -17.11
C LEU A 2 18.24 2.44 -18.56
N ASN A 3 18.62 1.43 -19.34
CA ASN A 3 18.70 1.49 -20.80
C ASN A 3 17.41 0.96 -21.45
N LYS A 4 17.28 1.14 -22.77
CA LYS A 4 16.09 0.72 -23.52
C LYS A 4 15.76 -0.77 -23.44
N GLU A 5 16.75 -1.66 -23.35
CA GLU A 5 16.50 -3.10 -23.21
C GLU A 5 15.94 -3.45 -21.82
N GLU A 6 16.47 -2.83 -20.76
CA GLU A 6 15.94 -2.99 -19.40
C GLU A 6 14.49 -2.46 -19.31
N VAL A 7 14.19 -1.36 -20.00
CA VAL A 7 12.82 -0.83 -20.08
C VAL A 7 11.89 -1.75 -20.86
N LYS A 8 12.36 -2.38 -21.96
CA LYS A 8 11.57 -3.38 -22.69
C LYS A 8 11.11 -4.51 -21.77
N ASP A 9 12.00 -5.04 -20.94
CA ASP A 9 11.66 -6.11 -20.01
C ASP A 9 10.65 -5.68 -18.93
N LEU A 10 10.66 -4.39 -18.58
CA LEU A 10 9.74 -3.81 -17.61
C LEU A 10 8.32 -3.60 -18.18
N ILE A 11 8.19 -3.12 -19.43
CA ILE A 11 6.89 -2.66 -19.98
C ILE A 11 6.29 -3.53 -21.09
N CYS A 12 7.12 -4.27 -21.84
CA CYS A 12 6.65 -4.99 -23.01
C CYS A 12 5.85 -6.24 -22.64
N ASP A 13 4.96 -6.63 -23.55
CA ASP A 13 4.22 -7.90 -23.53
C ASP A 13 3.34 -8.07 -22.28
N ARG A 14 2.83 -6.94 -21.76
CA ARG A 14 1.95 -6.84 -20.60
C ARG A 14 0.75 -5.94 -20.90
N PHE A 15 -0.33 -6.08 -20.11
CA PHE A 15 -1.48 -5.18 -20.22
C PHE A 15 -1.34 -3.97 -19.31
N TRP A 16 -1.51 -2.80 -19.91
CA TRP A 16 -1.47 -1.49 -19.25
C TRP A 16 -2.82 -0.79 -19.41
N LYS A 17 -3.62 -0.73 -18.34
CA LYS A 17 -4.95 -0.11 -18.35
C LYS A 17 -4.86 1.36 -18.01
N TYR A 18 -5.50 2.19 -18.83
CA TYR A 18 -5.64 3.60 -18.54
C TYR A 18 -6.57 3.84 -17.34
N ARG A 19 -6.15 4.70 -16.43
CA ARG A 19 -6.93 5.18 -15.30
C ARG A 19 -6.66 6.65 -15.06
N GLU A 20 -7.70 7.37 -14.66
CA GLU A 20 -7.58 8.71 -14.12
C GLU A 20 -7.82 8.65 -12.61
N ILE A 21 -6.94 9.28 -11.83
CA ILE A 21 -7.02 9.36 -10.38
C ILE A 21 -7.77 10.64 -10.02
N THR A 22 -8.93 10.50 -9.39
CA THR A 22 -9.66 11.68 -8.92
C THR A 22 -9.00 12.28 -7.67
N PRO A 23 -9.30 13.54 -7.32
CA PRO A 23 -8.84 14.14 -6.06
C PRO A 23 -9.25 13.34 -4.81
N LYS A 24 -10.31 12.52 -4.90
CA LYS A 24 -10.77 11.61 -3.85
C LYS A 24 -10.10 10.24 -3.90
N LYS A 25 -8.99 10.09 -4.65
CA LYS A 25 -8.26 8.83 -4.85
C LYS A 25 -9.15 7.68 -5.35
N THR A 26 -10.15 8.00 -6.15
CA THR A 26 -10.93 7.00 -6.90
C THR A 26 -10.38 6.85 -8.31
N PHE A 27 -10.67 5.73 -8.96
CA PHE A 27 -10.29 5.51 -10.36
C PHE A 27 -11.47 5.71 -11.29
N THR A 28 -11.27 6.56 -12.28
CA THR A 28 -12.11 6.58 -13.47
C THR A 28 -11.41 5.76 -14.55
N THR A 29 -12.15 4.86 -15.18
CA THR A 29 -11.67 4.10 -16.35
C THR A 29 -12.17 4.77 -17.60
N LEU A 30 -11.31 4.94 -18.60
CA LEU A 30 -11.75 5.38 -19.92
C LEU A 30 -12.35 4.20 -20.67
N PHE A 31 -13.66 4.27 -20.91
CA PHE A 31 -14.38 3.32 -21.72
C PHE A 31 -14.42 3.78 -23.18
N ILE A 32 -14.13 2.86 -24.09
CA ILE A 32 -14.21 3.04 -25.54
C ILE A 32 -15.53 2.41 -25.99
N GLY A 33 -16.57 3.24 -26.04
CA GLY A 33 -17.94 2.87 -26.39
C GLY A 33 -18.98 3.42 -25.41
N THR A 34 -20.25 3.36 -25.79
CA THR A 34 -21.38 3.93 -25.01
C THR A 34 -22.35 2.87 -24.47
N LYS A 35 -22.09 1.58 -24.69
CA LYS A 35 -22.99 0.47 -24.33
C LYS A 35 -22.45 -0.33 -23.14
N ALA A 36 -23.33 -1.07 -22.45
CA ALA A 36 -22.91 -2.06 -21.46
C ALA A 36 -21.95 -3.07 -22.11
N GLY A 37 -20.80 -3.33 -21.47
CA GLY A 37 -19.73 -4.16 -22.03
C GLY A 37 -18.76 -3.44 -22.97
N SER A 38 -18.78 -2.10 -23.04
CA SER A 38 -17.77 -1.33 -23.78
C SER A 38 -16.36 -1.65 -23.29
N GLY A 39 -15.40 -1.74 -24.22
CA GLY A 39 -14.01 -2.02 -23.91
C GLY A 39 -13.38 -0.89 -23.09
N MET A 40 -12.43 -1.22 -22.23
CA MET A 40 -11.59 -0.21 -21.57
C MET A 40 -10.35 0.08 -22.43
N LEU A 41 -9.83 1.31 -22.34
CA LEU A 41 -8.54 1.62 -22.94
C LEU A 41 -7.43 0.85 -22.21
N ALA A 42 -6.81 -0.06 -22.94
CA ALA A 42 -5.62 -0.78 -22.50
C ALA A 42 -4.59 -0.84 -23.63
N LEU A 43 -3.32 -0.74 -23.26
CA LEU A 43 -2.17 -0.77 -24.18
C LEU A 43 -1.31 -2.00 -23.90
N CYS A 44 -0.67 -2.51 -24.94
CA CYS A 44 0.41 -3.49 -24.86
C CYS A 44 1.58 -3.01 -25.71
N PHE A 45 2.68 -2.67 -25.03
CA PHE A 45 3.94 -2.27 -25.65
C PHE A 45 4.61 -3.51 -26.24
N ARG A 46 5.04 -3.41 -27.50
CA ARG A 46 5.76 -4.48 -28.20
C ARG A 46 7.23 -4.16 -28.27
N ARG A 47 8.07 -5.18 -28.18
CA ARG A 47 9.54 -5.03 -28.25
C ARG A 47 10.06 -4.39 -29.54
N ASN A 48 9.28 -4.44 -30.62
CA ASN A 48 9.57 -3.79 -31.90
C ASN A 48 9.18 -2.30 -31.96
N GLY A 49 8.78 -1.69 -30.83
CA GLY A 49 8.38 -0.29 -30.75
C GLY A 49 6.91 -0.02 -31.08
N ARG A 50 6.11 -1.03 -31.45
CA ARG A 50 4.66 -0.83 -31.66
C ARG A 50 3.88 -0.85 -30.35
N ILE A 51 2.76 -0.15 -30.32
CA ILE A 51 1.73 -0.29 -29.30
C ILE A 51 0.54 -1.03 -29.93
N THR A 52 -0.03 -1.99 -29.20
CA THR A 52 -1.19 -2.77 -29.63
C THR A 52 -2.29 -2.72 -28.56
N PHE A 53 -3.54 -2.91 -28.99
CA PHE A 53 -4.70 -2.88 -28.10
C PHE A 53 -5.21 -4.31 -27.90
N PRO A 54 -5.25 -4.82 -26.65
CA PRO A 54 -5.65 -6.19 -26.37
C PRO A 54 -7.17 -6.36 -26.27
N THR A 55 -7.92 -5.28 -26.39
CA THR A 55 -9.38 -5.26 -26.38
C THR A 55 -9.89 -5.12 -27.82
N ASN A 56 -11.06 -5.70 -28.11
CA ASN A 56 -11.74 -5.49 -29.39
C ASN A 56 -12.30 -4.06 -29.45
N VAL A 57 -11.42 -3.09 -29.59
CA VAL A 57 -11.77 -1.69 -29.77
C VAL A 57 -11.99 -1.42 -31.25
N ALA A 58 -13.15 -0.85 -31.58
CA ALA A 58 -13.46 -0.41 -32.95
C ALA A 58 -12.63 0.82 -33.38
N PHE A 59 -11.92 1.44 -32.43
CA PHE A 59 -11.11 2.62 -32.61
C PHE A 59 -9.81 2.47 -31.81
N GLU A 60 -8.69 2.61 -32.51
CA GLU A 60 -7.37 2.69 -31.91
C GLU A 60 -6.94 4.17 -31.90
N PRO A 61 -6.69 4.78 -30.72
CA PRO A 61 -6.30 6.19 -30.66
C PRO A 61 -4.96 6.46 -31.35
N ASP A 62 -4.89 7.57 -32.10
CA ASP A 62 -3.70 7.92 -32.89
C ASP A 62 -2.51 8.33 -32.02
N GLU A 63 -2.77 8.79 -30.81
CA GLU A 63 -1.74 9.17 -29.83
C GLU A 63 -0.97 7.96 -29.26
N TYR A 64 -1.38 6.71 -29.53
CA TYR A 64 -0.79 5.49 -28.97
C TYR A 64 -0.42 4.47 -30.05
N ARG A 65 0.49 4.82 -30.98
CA ARG A 65 0.87 3.94 -32.12
C ARG A 65 2.21 3.25 -31.93
N TYR A 66 3.21 4.03 -31.56
CA TYR A 66 4.54 3.53 -31.29
C TYR A 66 5.04 4.07 -29.96
N TRP A 67 6.12 3.47 -29.48
CA TRP A 67 6.82 3.92 -28.29
C TRP A 67 8.32 3.88 -28.49
N ASP A 68 9.00 4.76 -27.76
CA ASP A 68 10.44 4.76 -27.59
C ASP A 68 10.80 5.07 -26.13
N PHE A 69 12.08 4.97 -25.79
CA PHE A 69 12.62 5.33 -24.50
C PHE A 69 13.72 6.37 -24.66
N ASP A 70 13.53 7.50 -23.98
CA ASP A 70 14.47 8.60 -23.92
C ASP A 70 15.38 8.36 -22.70
N GLU A 71 16.58 7.84 -22.95
CA GLU A 71 17.53 7.43 -21.90
C GLU A 71 18.05 8.61 -21.08
N ASP A 72 18.17 9.79 -21.69
CA ASP A 72 18.69 10.99 -21.01
C ASP A 72 17.69 11.49 -19.96
N THR A 73 16.41 11.50 -20.30
CA THR A 73 15.34 11.96 -19.40
C THR A 73 14.72 10.84 -18.56
N GLN A 74 15.02 9.57 -18.89
CA GLN A 74 14.41 8.39 -18.29
C GLN A 74 12.87 8.36 -18.47
N GLU A 75 12.42 8.65 -19.69
CA GLU A 75 10.99 8.79 -20.04
C GLU A 75 10.57 7.85 -21.16
N ILE A 76 9.36 7.32 -21.05
CA ILE A 76 8.70 6.56 -22.11
C ILE A 76 8.01 7.56 -23.04
N VAL A 77 8.36 7.51 -24.32
CA VAL A 77 7.86 8.42 -25.34
C VAL A 77 6.80 7.70 -26.18
N PHE A 78 5.61 8.27 -26.29
CA PHE A 78 4.57 7.79 -27.19
C PHE A 78 4.63 8.55 -28.50
N LEU A 79 4.46 7.83 -29.59
CA LEU A 79 4.50 8.38 -30.94
C LEU A 79 3.20 8.05 -31.69
N ASN A 80 2.76 8.98 -32.53
CA ASN A 80 1.61 8.80 -33.41
C ASN A 80 1.97 8.08 -34.73
N ASN A 81 1.02 7.96 -35.65
CA ASN A 81 1.24 7.31 -36.94
C ASN A 81 2.28 8.01 -37.84
N GLN A 82 2.56 9.30 -37.59
CA GLN A 82 3.58 10.08 -38.28
C GLN A 82 4.93 10.08 -37.54
N ASN A 83 5.11 9.22 -36.53
CA ASN A 83 6.29 9.18 -35.65
C ASN A 83 6.57 10.50 -34.91
N GLN A 84 5.55 11.33 -34.70
CA GLN A 84 5.64 12.53 -33.89
C GLN A 84 5.31 12.20 -32.44
N ILE A 85 6.01 12.86 -31.51
CA ILE A 85 5.76 12.71 -30.07
C ILE A 85 4.35 13.18 -29.75
N SER A 86 3.52 12.26 -29.27
CA SER A 86 2.15 12.54 -28.84
C SER A 86 2.08 12.78 -27.34
N ARG A 87 2.78 11.95 -26.54
CA ARG A 87 2.78 11.98 -25.08
C ARG A 87 4.11 11.46 -24.52
N ARG A 88 4.34 11.73 -23.23
CA ARG A 88 5.46 11.19 -22.46
C ARG A 88 4.96 10.62 -21.13
N ALA A 89 5.62 9.60 -20.62
CA ALA A 89 5.34 9.00 -19.32
C ALA A 89 6.61 8.73 -18.54
N LYS A 90 6.48 8.70 -17.21
CA LYS A 90 7.53 8.24 -16.32
C LYS A 90 7.69 6.72 -16.40
N LEU A 91 8.87 6.24 -16.05
CA LEU A 91 9.12 4.82 -15.83
C LEU A 91 8.11 4.21 -14.84
N PRO A 92 7.75 2.92 -15.03
CA PRO A 92 6.91 2.21 -14.10
C PRO A 92 7.48 2.19 -12.68
N VAL A 93 6.64 2.51 -11.71
CA VAL A 93 6.95 2.35 -10.28
C VAL A 93 5.95 1.40 -9.63
N ARG A 94 6.35 0.79 -8.51
CA ARG A 94 5.45 -0.05 -7.72
C ARG A 94 4.19 0.74 -7.33
N TRP A 95 3.09 0.01 -7.28
CA TRP A 95 1.76 0.52 -7.02
C TRP A 95 1.01 -0.49 -6.16
N PHE A 96 -0.18 -0.12 -5.69
CA PHE A 96 -0.93 -0.93 -4.74
C PHE A 96 -1.28 -2.31 -5.28
N GLY A 97 -1.43 -3.27 -4.37
CA GLY A 97 -1.79 -4.65 -4.69
C GLY A 97 -0.70 -5.38 -5.48
N GLY A 98 0.56 -4.95 -5.35
CA GLY A 98 1.70 -5.48 -6.10
C GLY A 98 1.67 -5.14 -7.59
N GLY A 99 0.89 -4.12 -7.98
CA GLY A 99 0.84 -3.60 -9.34
C GLY A 99 1.99 -2.65 -9.67
N PHE A 100 1.97 -2.14 -10.90
CA PHE A 100 2.83 -1.07 -11.37
C PHE A 100 2.00 0.05 -11.97
N LYS A 101 2.48 1.29 -11.84
CA LYS A 101 1.92 2.45 -12.55
C LYS A 101 2.97 3.13 -13.42
N MET A 102 2.55 3.60 -14.58
CA MET A 102 3.24 4.63 -15.37
C MET A 102 2.39 5.89 -15.35
N GLN A 103 2.98 7.00 -14.95
CA GLN A 103 2.29 8.29 -14.89
C GLN A 103 2.57 9.10 -16.15
N LEU A 104 1.53 9.65 -16.78
CA LEU A 104 1.71 10.56 -17.90
C LEU A 104 2.30 11.91 -17.39
N ILE A 105 3.18 12.51 -18.18
CA ILE A 105 3.85 13.76 -17.80
C ILE A 105 2.92 14.96 -18.00
N SER A 106 2.03 14.88 -19.00
CA SER A 106 1.05 15.92 -19.31
C SER A 106 0.01 16.14 -18.21
N ASP A 107 -0.32 15.09 -17.46
CA ASP A 107 -1.29 15.15 -16.37
C ASP A 107 -0.91 14.16 -15.26
N LYS A 108 -0.75 14.68 -14.04
CA LYS A 108 -0.38 13.89 -12.87
C LYS A 108 -1.46 12.89 -12.46
N ASN A 109 -2.70 13.07 -12.89
CA ASN A 109 -3.82 12.20 -12.55
C ASN A 109 -3.99 11.05 -13.54
N GLU A 110 -3.43 11.15 -14.75
CA GLU A 110 -3.53 10.11 -15.76
C GLU A 110 -2.41 9.06 -15.58
N VAL A 111 -2.78 7.80 -15.40
CA VAL A 111 -1.85 6.69 -15.23
C VAL A 111 -2.22 5.49 -16.08
N PHE A 112 -1.21 4.76 -16.50
CA PHE A 112 -1.34 3.39 -16.98
C PHE A 112 -0.97 2.43 -15.85
N SER A 113 -1.91 1.55 -15.49
CA SER A 113 -1.73 0.55 -14.43
C SER A 113 -1.56 -0.84 -15.03
N HIS A 114 -0.60 -1.59 -14.51
CA HIS A 114 -0.40 -3.00 -14.82
C HIS A 114 -0.55 -3.80 -13.54
N GLU A 115 -1.45 -4.78 -13.57
CA GLU A 115 -1.61 -5.75 -12.50
C GLU A 115 -1.05 -7.10 -12.94
N PRO A 116 0.10 -7.56 -12.40
CA PRO A 116 0.75 -8.79 -12.84
C PRO A 116 -0.11 -10.07 -12.72
N HIS A 117 -1.18 -10.02 -11.93
CA HIS A 117 -2.12 -11.13 -11.76
C HIS A 117 -3.18 -11.19 -12.87
N VAL A 118 -3.46 -10.09 -13.57
CA VAL A 118 -4.44 -10.02 -14.67
C VAL A 118 -3.89 -10.69 -15.93
N ASP A 119 -2.58 -10.62 -16.13
CA ASP A 119 -1.91 -11.19 -17.31
C ASP A 119 -1.68 -12.70 -17.18
N LYS A 120 -2.05 -13.31 -16.05
CA LYS A 120 -1.86 -14.74 -15.78
C LYS A 120 -3.14 -15.51 -15.96
N TYR A 121 -3.06 -16.61 -16.71
CA TYR A 121 -4.17 -17.56 -16.87
C TYR A 121 -4.64 -18.18 -15.55
N ALA A 122 -3.75 -18.29 -14.56
CA ALA A 122 -4.07 -18.75 -13.22
C ALA A 122 -3.20 -18.04 -12.16
N ILE A 123 -3.83 -17.61 -11.06
CA ILE A 123 -3.14 -17.04 -9.91
C ILE A 123 -2.69 -18.18 -9.00
N LYS A 124 -1.43 -18.62 -9.14
CA LYS A 124 -0.88 -19.75 -8.37
C LYS A 124 -0.36 -19.39 -6.98
N LYS A 125 -0.11 -18.10 -6.72
CA LYS A 125 0.38 -17.57 -5.45
C LYS A 125 -0.38 -16.28 -5.16
N ARG A 126 -1.49 -16.39 -4.45
CA ARG A 126 -2.18 -15.23 -3.87
C ARG A 126 -1.97 -15.29 -2.37
N ILE A 127 -1.34 -14.26 -1.83
CA ILE A 127 -1.27 -14.08 -0.39
C ILE A 127 -2.56 -13.35 0.01
N ILE A 128 -3.49 -14.07 0.64
CA ILE A 128 -4.70 -13.45 1.18
C ILE A 128 -4.27 -12.58 2.36
N GLY A 129 -4.67 -11.30 2.33
CA GLY A 129 -4.28 -10.31 3.32
C GLY A 129 -2.90 -9.67 3.10
N GLY A 130 -2.29 -9.84 1.92
CA GLY A 130 -1.08 -9.10 1.54
C GLY A 130 0.15 -9.38 2.39
N THR A 131 1.16 -8.53 2.27
CA THR A 131 2.40 -8.54 3.07
C THR A 131 2.46 -7.38 4.06
N HIS A 132 1.67 -6.32 3.87
CA HIS A 132 1.60 -5.19 4.80
C HIS A 132 0.17 -4.99 5.28
N MET A 133 -0.01 -4.86 6.59
CA MET A 133 -1.33 -4.84 7.22
C MET A 133 -1.51 -3.67 8.18
N PHE A 134 -2.61 -2.94 8.01
CA PHE A 134 -3.06 -1.89 8.90
C PHE A 134 -4.22 -2.40 9.77
N PHE A 135 -4.04 -2.40 11.08
CA PHE A 135 -5.07 -2.79 12.04
C PHE A 135 -5.72 -1.57 12.64
N CYS A 136 -7.05 -1.50 12.57
CA CYS A 136 -7.80 -0.47 13.27
C CYS A 136 -9.12 -0.98 13.85
N PRO A 137 -9.66 -0.31 14.88
CA PRO A 137 -11.01 -0.58 15.34
C PRO A 137 -12.03 -0.37 14.22
N ARG A 138 -13.06 -1.22 14.16
CA ARG A 138 -14.17 -1.02 13.22
C ARG A 138 -14.91 0.30 13.45
N SER A 139 -14.89 0.82 14.68
CA SER A 139 -15.57 2.07 15.06
C SER A 139 -14.97 3.33 14.43
N VAL A 140 -13.70 3.27 14.00
CA VAL A 140 -12.99 4.41 13.39
C VAL A 140 -12.79 4.23 11.88
N TYR A 141 -13.42 3.20 11.30
CA TYR A 141 -13.29 2.89 9.88
C TYR A 141 -14.20 3.76 9.02
N GLU A 142 -13.62 4.40 8.03
CA GLU A 142 -14.31 5.04 6.91
C GLU A 142 -13.79 4.47 5.58
N PHE A 143 -14.56 4.58 4.50
CA PHE A 143 -14.16 3.98 3.22
C PHE A 143 -12.93 4.66 2.63
N GLU A 144 -12.78 5.97 2.88
CA GLU A 144 -11.64 6.80 2.51
C GLU A 144 -10.34 6.26 3.11
N LEU A 145 -10.38 5.78 4.37
CA LEU A 145 -9.23 5.13 5.02
C LEU A 145 -8.75 3.91 4.24
N PHE A 146 -9.68 3.04 3.80
CA PHE A 146 -9.32 1.89 2.96
C PHE A 146 -8.66 2.32 1.65
N GLN A 147 -9.18 3.37 1.02
CA GLN A 147 -8.62 3.88 -0.23
C GLN A 147 -7.20 4.43 -0.03
N ASP A 148 -7.02 5.27 0.98
CA ASP A 148 -5.72 5.86 1.28
C ASP A 148 -4.66 4.80 1.59
N LEU A 149 -4.99 3.82 2.44
CA LEU A 149 -4.09 2.71 2.79
C LEU A 149 -3.77 1.82 1.59
N ALA A 150 -4.75 1.57 0.71
CA ALA A 150 -4.49 0.86 -0.52
C ALA A 150 -3.41 1.59 -1.33
N PHE A 151 -3.50 2.91 -1.53
CA PHE A 151 -2.46 3.68 -2.23
C PHE A 151 -1.08 3.62 -1.57
N LEU A 152 -1.03 3.44 -0.25
CA LEU A 152 0.21 3.21 0.52
C LEU A 152 0.68 1.75 0.48
N ASN A 153 -0.02 0.88 -0.26
CA ASN A 153 0.25 -0.55 -0.38
C ASN A 153 0.07 -1.33 0.94
N PHE A 154 -0.93 -0.94 1.73
CA PHE A 154 -1.37 -1.62 2.95
C PHE A 154 -2.78 -2.18 2.78
N ASP A 155 -2.97 -3.44 3.16
CA ASP A 155 -4.29 -4.00 3.39
C ASP A 155 -4.81 -3.56 4.76
N ILE A 156 -6.13 -3.57 4.97
CA ILE A 156 -6.75 -3.18 6.24
C ILE A 156 -7.45 -4.37 6.92
N LYS A 157 -7.22 -4.52 8.21
CA LYS A 157 -7.93 -5.45 9.08
C LYS A 157 -8.70 -4.71 10.17
N LEU A 158 -10.03 -4.81 10.08
CA LEU A 158 -10.93 -4.24 11.09
C LEU A 158 -11.04 -5.18 12.30
N ILE A 159 -10.80 -4.61 13.48
CA ILE A 159 -10.84 -5.29 14.78
C ILE A 159 -12.13 -4.92 15.49
N ASN A 160 -12.80 -5.92 16.08
CA ASN A 160 -14.10 -5.76 16.73
C ASN A 160 -13.97 -5.61 18.26
N ALA A 161 -12.92 -4.94 18.74
CA ALA A 161 -12.73 -4.67 20.15
C ALA A 161 -13.60 -3.48 20.58
N LYS A 162 -14.46 -3.69 21.59
CA LYS A 162 -15.46 -2.69 21.98
C LYS A 162 -14.93 -1.65 22.95
N ASN A 163 -14.05 -1.99 23.91
CA ASN A 163 -13.60 -1.05 24.97
C ASN A 163 -12.26 -1.37 25.67
N SER A 164 -11.51 -2.42 25.30
CA SER A 164 -10.22 -2.74 25.93
C SER A 164 -9.08 -2.66 24.92
N ILE A 165 -7.97 -2.03 25.31
CA ILE A 165 -6.75 -1.97 24.51
C ILE A 165 -6.16 -3.38 24.40
N ILE A 166 -6.24 -4.15 25.48
CA ILE A 166 -5.75 -5.52 25.52
C ILE A 166 -6.59 -6.44 24.63
N ASP A 167 -7.91 -6.31 24.60
CA ASP A 167 -8.75 -7.09 23.68
C ASP A 167 -8.40 -6.79 22.22
N PHE A 168 -8.19 -5.51 21.89
CA PHE A 168 -7.76 -5.08 20.57
C PHE A 168 -6.40 -5.71 20.21
N PHE A 169 -5.41 -5.60 21.09
CA PHE A 169 -4.08 -6.19 20.89
C PHE A 169 -4.10 -7.71 20.81
N ASN A 170 -4.98 -8.38 21.55
CA ASN A 170 -5.15 -9.83 21.46
C ASN A 170 -5.71 -10.26 20.09
N GLU A 171 -6.68 -9.55 19.54
CA GLU A 171 -7.16 -9.84 18.18
C GLU A 171 -6.08 -9.62 17.11
N VAL A 172 -5.29 -8.55 17.23
CA VAL A 172 -4.16 -8.30 16.34
C VAL A 172 -3.12 -9.42 16.47
N TYR A 173 -2.70 -9.75 17.70
CA TYR A 173 -1.76 -10.83 17.99
C TYR A 173 -2.17 -12.17 17.36
N ARG A 174 -3.44 -12.57 17.57
CA ARG A 174 -3.99 -13.80 16.98
C ARG A 174 -3.93 -13.78 15.46
N TYR A 175 -4.17 -12.62 14.84
CA TYR A 175 -4.06 -12.48 13.39
C TYR A 175 -2.62 -12.64 12.92
N LEU A 176 -1.64 -11.99 13.58
CA LEU A 176 -0.23 -12.05 13.19
C LEU A 176 0.38 -13.46 13.30
N ILE A 177 -0.05 -14.27 14.27
CA ILE A 177 0.41 -15.66 14.40
C ILE A 177 0.04 -16.49 13.18
N VAL A 178 -1.21 -16.41 12.72
CA VAL A 178 -1.71 -17.25 11.62
C VAL A 178 -1.41 -16.69 10.23
N HIS A 179 -0.81 -15.49 10.15
CA HIS A 179 -0.36 -14.87 8.90
C HIS A 179 1.16 -14.60 8.93
N PRO A 180 2.02 -15.64 8.82
CA PRO A 180 3.47 -15.49 8.82
C PRO A 180 4.04 -14.73 7.61
N GLN A 181 3.25 -14.55 6.55
CA GLN A 181 3.61 -13.78 5.36
C GLN A 181 3.72 -12.26 5.57
N LEU A 182 3.23 -11.72 6.70
CA LEU A 182 3.23 -10.29 6.91
C LEU A 182 4.66 -9.84 7.22
N GLU A 183 5.09 -8.77 6.58
CA GLU A 183 6.41 -8.18 6.72
C GLU A 183 6.31 -6.95 7.63
N GLU A 184 5.39 -6.03 7.32
CA GLU A 184 5.20 -4.77 8.02
C GLU A 184 3.78 -4.64 8.53
N VAL A 185 3.63 -4.06 9.72
CA VAL A 185 2.33 -3.88 10.35
C VAL A 185 2.20 -2.49 10.96
N VAL A 186 1.00 -1.93 10.85
CA VAL A 186 0.61 -0.69 11.53
C VAL A 186 -0.57 -0.99 12.43
N ILE A 187 -0.50 -0.56 13.68
CA ILE A 187 -1.55 -0.73 14.68
C ILE A 187 -2.01 0.67 15.09
N SER A 188 -3.22 1.05 14.69
CA SER A 188 -3.76 2.39 14.89
C SER A 188 -5.17 2.35 15.48
N GLN A 189 -5.36 2.98 16.63
CA GLN A 189 -6.66 3.13 17.27
C GLN A 189 -7.44 4.37 16.80
N VAL A 190 -6.82 5.26 16.02
CA VAL A 190 -7.40 6.57 15.64
C VAL A 190 -7.92 6.65 14.20
N GLY A 191 -7.73 5.59 13.40
CA GLY A 191 -8.32 5.48 12.05
C GLY A 191 -7.76 6.47 11.02
N GLN A 192 -6.56 7.01 11.24
CA GLN A 192 -5.93 7.92 10.28
C GLN A 192 -5.07 7.15 9.26
N PRO A 193 -5.05 7.56 7.98
CA PRO A 193 -4.34 6.88 6.91
C PRO A 193 -2.84 7.22 6.89
N ILE A 194 -2.20 7.15 8.05
CA ILE A 194 -0.78 7.44 8.19
C ILE A 194 -0.04 6.12 8.29
N VAL A 195 0.98 5.97 7.44
CA VAL A 195 1.88 4.83 7.43
C VAL A 195 3.28 5.41 7.42
N GLU A 196 3.90 5.36 8.59
CA GLU A 196 5.31 5.63 8.78
C GLU A 196 5.94 4.37 9.37
N LEU A 197 7.17 4.07 8.98
CA LEU A 197 7.94 2.92 9.43
C LEU A 197 9.32 3.42 9.85
N SER A 198 9.93 2.72 10.81
CA SER A 198 11.29 3.01 11.22
C SER A 198 12.26 2.73 10.07
N GLU A 199 13.28 3.59 9.93
CA GLU A 199 14.42 3.32 9.03
C GLU A 199 15.39 2.26 9.64
N GLU A 200 15.24 1.97 10.93
CA GLU A 200 15.98 0.96 11.66
C GLU A 200 15.08 -0.25 12.01
N GLU A 201 15.66 -1.36 12.46
CA GLU A 201 14.91 -2.51 12.99
C GLU A 201 14.30 -2.21 14.38
N LYS A 202 13.40 -1.21 14.45
CA LYS A 202 12.73 -0.72 15.66
C LYS A 202 11.23 -0.55 15.44
N ILE A 203 10.49 -0.53 16.56
CA ILE A 203 9.08 -0.17 16.56
C ILE A 203 8.97 1.36 16.58
N LEU A 204 8.26 1.93 15.62
CA LEU A 204 7.99 3.36 15.57
C LEU A 204 6.67 3.64 16.30
N PHE A 205 6.73 4.42 17.39
CA PHE A 205 5.53 4.90 18.08
C PHE A 205 5.23 6.35 17.71
N ALA A 206 3.95 6.71 17.73
CA ALA A 206 3.59 8.13 17.66
C ALA A 206 4.06 8.85 18.92
N ASN A 207 4.63 10.05 18.75
CA ASN A 207 4.97 10.93 19.84
C ASN A 207 3.71 11.52 20.49
N LYS A 208 3.63 11.45 21.81
CA LYS A 208 2.68 12.18 22.63
C LYS A 208 3.43 12.78 23.80
N ASP A 209 3.69 14.08 23.77
CA ASP A 209 4.40 14.82 24.82
C ASP A 209 5.78 14.22 25.16
N ASN A 210 6.57 13.88 24.13
CA ASN A 210 7.87 13.18 24.23
C ASN A 210 7.79 11.77 24.83
N GLN A 211 6.62 11.13 24.77
CA GLN A 211 6.41 9.75 25.18
C GLN A 211 5.81 8.91 24.04
N PRO A 212 6.15 7.61 23.97
CA PRO A 212 5.57 6.71 22.98
C PRO A 212 4.09 6.49 23.25
N SER A 213 3.25 6.66 22.22
CA SER A 213 1.81 6.45 22.30
C SER A 213 1.43 5.04 21.84
N TYR A 214 0.84 4.24 22.74
CA TYR A 214 0.29 2.93 22.39
C TYR A 214 -0.93 2.98 21.43
N LYS A 215 -1.46 4.18 21.15
CA LYS A 215 -2.60 4.37 20.23
C LYS A 215 -2.21 4.28 18.77
N TYR A 216 -0.93 4.46 18.45
CA TYR A 216 -0.40 4.26 17.12
C TYR A 216 1.05 3.78 17.22
N PHE A 217 1.33 2.66 16.56
CA PHE A 217 2.69 2.22 16.32
C PHE A 217 2.78 1.32 15.11
N SER A 218 3.98 1.21 14.56
CA SER A 218 4.27 0.41 13.39
C SER A 218 5.64 -0.26 13.50
N GLY A 219 5.87 -1.27 12.68
CA GLY A 219 7.17 -1.91 12.58
C GLY A 219 7.07 -3.27 11.90
N GLU A 220 8.19 -3.97 11.89
CA GLU A 220 8.24 -5.33 11.37
C GLU A 220 7.36 -6.28 12.18
N ARG A 221 6.73 -7.23 11.48
CA ARG A 221 5.85 -8.24 12.08
C ARG A 221 6.50 -8.93 13.28
N ALA A 222 7.79 -9.30 13.18
CA ALA A 222 8.49 -10.02 14.23
C ALA A 222 8.60 -9.21 15.53
N LEU A 223 9.03 -7.95 15.43
CA LEU A 223 9.15 -7.04 16.56
C LEU A 223 7.79 -6.72 17.19
N VAL A 224 6.78 -6.47 16.36
CA VAL A 224 5.43 -6.20 16.84
C VAL A 224 4.82 -7.43 17.51
N LEU A 225 5.01 -8.62 16.95
CA LEU A 225 4.54 -9.87 17.56
C LEU A 225 5.20 -10.09 18.94
N GLU A 226 6.48 -9.77 19.08
CA GLU A 226 7.18 -9.85 20.36
C GLU A 226 6.60 -8.87 21.38
N LEU A 227 6.41 -7.60 21.00
CA LEU A 227 5.77 -6.59 21.86
C LEU A 227 4.40 -7.06 22.34
N LEU A 228 3.54 -7.51 21.43
CA LEU A 228 2.21 -8.01 21.77
C LEU A 228 2.28 -9.24 22.69
N THR A 229 3.25 -10.14 22.49
CA THR A 229 3.46 -11.29 23.37
C THR A 229 3.79 -10.85 24.79
N VAL A 230 4.69 -9.88 24.95
CA VAL A 230 5.06 -9.33 26.27
C VAL A 230 3.86 -8.64 26.91
N VAL A 231 3.15 -7.79 26.17
CA VAL A 231 1.96 -7.07 26.65
C VAL A 231 0.89 -8.02 27.16
N LEU A 232 0.52 -9.04 26.38
CA LEU A 232 -0.52 -10.00 26.78
C LEU A 232 -0.07 -10.84 27.98
N SER A 233 1.20 -11.22 28.03
CA SER A 233 1.76 -11.99 29.16
C SER A 233 1.78 -11.19 30.45
N GLU A 234 2.19 -9.93 30.40
CA GLU A 234 2.20 -9.03 31.56
C GLU A 234 0.79 -8.68 32.01
N ASN A 235 -0.16 -8.52 31.09
CA ASN A 235 -1.56 -8.33 31.46
C ASN A 235 -2.12 -9.53 32.23
N ASN A 236 -1.78 -10.76 31.81
CA ASN A 236 -2.18 -11.96 32.55
C ASN A 236 -1.57 -11.99 33.96
N LYS A 237 -0.29 -11.61 34.12
CA LYS A 237 0.34 -11.50 35.44
C LYS A 237 -0.36 -10.47 36.32
N ARG A 238 -0.65 -9.29 35.78
CA ARG A 238 -1.38 -8.20 36.45
C ARG A 238 -2.75 -8.67 36.94
N LEU A 239 -3.53 -9.33 36.09
CA LEU A 239 -4.87 -9.83 36.45
C LEU A 239 -4.84 -10.95 37.52
N LEU A 240 -3.74 -11.69 37.61
CA LEU A 240 -3.57 -12.75 38.63
C LEU A 240 -2.97 -12.23 39.94
N ASN A 241 -2.33 -11.06 39.91
CA ASN A 241 -1.69 -10.46 41.08
C ASN A 241 -2.62 -9.45 41.75
N ARG A 242 -3.07 -9.76 42.97
CA ARG A 242 -3.97 -8.88 43.74
C ARG A 242 -3.32 -7.58 44.21
N ASP A 243 -1.98 -7.54 44.22
CA ASP A 243 -1.20 -6.37 44.66
C ASP A 243 -0.79 -5.46 43.48
N ASP A 244 -1.12 -5.84 42.23
CA ASP A 244 -0.85 -5.02 41.05
C ASP A 244 -2.09 -4.17 40.71
N TYR A 245 -2.02 -2.88 41.05
CA TYR A 245 -3.10 -1.92 40.84
C TYR A 245 -3.02 -1.17 39.51
N ARG A 246 -2.02 -1.46 38.67
CA ARG A 246 -1.84 -0.74 37.41
C ARG A 246 -3.05 -0.95 36.50
N ASN A 247 -3.43 0.07 35.74
CA ASN A 247 -4.40 -0.08 34.65
C ASN A 247 -3.72 -0.54 33.34
N GLU A 248 -4.49 -0.75 32.27
CA GLU A 248 -3.95 -1.18 30.96
C GLU A 248 -2.92 -0.18 30.41
N GLU A 249 -3.19 1.13 30.52
CA GLU A 249 -2.33 2.18 29.98
C GLU A 249 -1.00 2.28 30.74
N GLU A 250 -1.06 2.24 32.07
CA GLU A 250 0.12 2.27 32.94
C GLU A 250 1.02 1.06 32.68
N MET A 251 0.42 -0.12 32.53
CA MET A 251 1.15 -1.35 32.20
C MET A 251 1.80 -1.25 30.81
N LEU A 252 1.09 -0.75 29.80
CA LEU A 252 1.64 -0.57 28.46
C LEU A 252 2.82 0.39 28.46
N GLN A 253 2.70 1.53 29.16
CA GLN A 253 3.80 2.49 29.25
C GLN A 253 5.01 1.90 29.96
N ASP A 254 4.82 1.18 31.07
CA ASP A 254 5.90 0.47 31.76
C ASP A 254 6.63 -0.51 30.83
N ILE A 255 5.89 -1.29 30.04
CA ILE A 255 6.47 -2.25 29.09
C ILE A 255 7.28 -1.54 28.01
N ILE A 256 6.72 -0.49 27.40
CA ILE A 256 7.40 0.23 26.31
C ILE A 256 8.69 0.88 26.85
N LEU A 257 8.59 1.64 27.94
CA LEU A 257 9.71 2.41 28.48
C LEU A 257 10.81 1.54 29.09
N ASN A 258 10.46 0.45 29.76
CA ASN A 258 11.44 -0.34 30.52
C ASN A 258 11.87 -1.63 29.81
N LYS A 259 10.94 -2.33 29.14
CA LYS A 259 11.26 -3.61 28.48
C LYS A 259 11.63 -3.46 27.00
N PHE A 260 11.22 -2.36 26.37
CA PHE A 260 11.50 -2.05 24.98
C PHE A 260 12.39 -0.81 24.78
N ALA A 261 13.00 -0.26 25.84
CA ALA A 261 13.76 1.00 25.86
C ALA A 261 14.69 1.27 24.67
N ASN A 262 15.36 0.24 24.13
CA ASN A 262 16.33 0.35 23.02
C ASN A 262 15.80 -0.18 21.67
N ARG A 263 14.52 -0.51 21.61
CA ARG A 263 13.88 -1.21 20.49
C ARG A 263 12.70 -0.44 19.92
N TYR A 264 12.58 0.82 20.33
CA TYR A 264 11.60 1.74 19.79
C TYR A 264 12.22 3.10 19.50
N GLU A 265 11.52 3.85 18.67
CA GLU A 265 11.71 5.28 18.46
C GLU A 265 10.35 5.99 18.43
N ILE A 266 10.36 7.32 18.52
CA ILE A 266 9.16 8.14 18.47
C ILE A 266 9.26 9.13 17.31
N ALA A 267 8.17 9.30 16.57
CA ALA A 267 8.05 10.33 15.54
C ALA A 267 6.75 11.12 15.68
N GLU A 268 6.74 12.33 15.15
CA GLU A 268 5.55 13.16 15.00
C GLU A 268 4.66 12.59 13.87
N VAL A 269 3.99 11.48 14.17
CA VAL A 269 3.10 10.80 13.22
C VAL A 269 1.81 11.61 13.01
N PHE A 270 1.40 12.41 14.01
CA PHE A 270 0.21 13.25 13.93
C PHE A 270 0.60 14.71 13.76
N ALA A 271 0.27 15.31 12.62
CA ALA A 271 0.37 16.77 12.52
C ALA A 271 -0.59 17.41 13.54
N PRO A 272 -0.15 18.39 14.36
CA PRO A 272 -1.09 19.22 15.08
C PRO A 272 -1.99 19.91 14.05
N LYS A 273 -3.31 19.76 14.22
CA LYS A 273 -4.29 20.56 13.49
C LYS A 273 -4.17 22.03 13.88
#